data_AF-A0A0B7FD10-F1
#
_entry.id   AF-A0A0B7FD10-F1
#
_cell.length_a   1.000
_cell.length_b   1.000
_cell.length_c   1.000
_cell.angle_alpha   90.00
_cell.angle_beta   90.00
_cell.angle_gamma   90.00
#
_symmetry.space_group_name_H-M   'P 1'
#
loop_
_entity.id
_entity.type
_entity.pdbx_description
1 polymer ?
#
loop_
_entity_poly.entity_id
_entity_poly.type
_entity_poly.pdbx_seq_one_letter_code
_entity_poly.pdbx_strand_id
1 'polypeptide(L)'
;MQTYSVRADARLFKQLVDIWRFATAELDSTVTGWSSRIVYQTISKNMIRASDKKGGNVLGLQATGDPLVIVTYMFTWIRAEDDDKVYSGIDKLISTSTSLAESQNQLDDYIYLNYAGSGQKPIESYGLAQVKFLQRVKAKYDPEGVFEKLCRGGFKIPSQCSKVDDGYLNMQAGGSNEQTCSHFL
;
A
#
# COMPACT_ATOMS: atom_id res chain seq x y z
N MET A 1 7.71 7.76 -4.92
CA MET A 1 6.99 7.91 -3.64
C MET A 1 6.50 6.53 -3.23
N GLN A 2 6.56 6.21 -1.94
CA GLN A 2 6.05 4.96 -1.37
C GLN A 2 5.40 5.28 -0.03
N THR A 3 4.30 4.61 0.28
CA THR A 3 3.50 4.89 1.46
C THR A 3 3.19 3.61 2.23
N TYR A 4 3.01 3.72 3.52
CA TYR A 4 2.48 2.67 4.38
C TYR A 4 1.53 3.32 5.39
N SER A 5 0.73 2.51 6.08
CA SER A 5 -0.20 3.02 7.08
C SER A 5 0.15 2.48 8.45
N VAL A 6 -0.09 3.31 9.47
CA VAL A 6 0.09 2.93 10.87
C VAL A 6 -1.10 3.39 11.68
N ARG A 7 -1.28 2.78 12.85
CA ARG A 7 -2.18 3.30 13.89
C ARG A 7 -1.51 4.45 14.62
N ALA A 8 -2.34 5.42 15.02
CA ALA A 8 -1.83 6.67 15.57
C ALA A 8 -1.19 6.47 16.95
N ASP A 9 0.14 6.56 17.02
CA ASP A 9 0.91 6.53 18.26
C ASP A 9 1.97 7.64 18.23
N ALA A 10 1.95 8.51 19.24
CA ALA A 10 2.83 9.68 19.30
C ALA A 10 4.32 9.31 19.46
N ARG A 11 4.63 8.19 20.13
CA ARG A 11 6.02 7.72 20.28
C ARG A 11 6.53 7.19 18.94
N LEU A 12 5.72 6.39 18.25
CA LEU A 12 6.05 5.90 16.92
C LEU A 12 6.31 7.06 15.97
N PHE A 13 5.46 8.09 15.93
CA PHE A 13 5.68 9.25 15.06
C PHE A 13 7.02 9.94 15.31
N LYS A 14 7.39 10.13 16.58
CA LYS A 14 8.71 10.69 16.93
C LYS A 14 9.84 9.80 16.42
N GLN A 15 9.75 8.49 16.62
CA GLN A 15 10.76 7.54 16.16
C GLN A 15 10.88 7.51 14.63
N LEU A 16 9.75 7.62 13.90
CA LEU A 16 9.75 7.69 12.44
C LEU A 16 10.42 8.97 11.92
N VAL A 17 10.25 10.10 12.61
CA VAL A 17 10.97 11.34 12.32
C VAL A 17 12.47 11.18 12.57
N ASP A 18 12.85 10.53 13.67
CA ASP A 18 14.26 10.29 14.00
C ASP A 18 14.94 9.35 12.97
N ILE A 19 14.27 8.27 12.57
CA ILE A 19 14.72 7.37 11.49
C ILE A 19 14.89 8.14 10.18
N TRP A 20 13.88 8.94 9.80
CA TRP A 20 13.94 9.74 8.57
C TRP A 20 15.12 10.70 8.58
N ARG A 21 15.29 11.49 9.64
CA ARG A 21 16.42 12.42 9.79
C ARG A 21 17.76 11.73 9.67
N PHE A 22 17.91 10.58 10.33
CA PHE A 22 19.15 9.81 10.28
C PHE A 22 19.42 9.27 8.87
N ALA A 23 18.39 8.69 8.22
CA ALA A 23 18.53 8.09 6.90
C ALA A 23 18.81 9.12 5.79
N THR A 24 18.32 10.36 5.93
CA THR A 24 18.52 11.40 4.91
C THR A 24 19.73 12.28 5.15
N ALA A 25 20.39 12.21 6.31
CA ALA A 25 21.50 13.09 6.66
C ALA A 25 22.67 13.05 5.66
N GLU A 26 23.02 11.85 5.15
CA GLU A 26 24.06 11.74 4.12
C GLU A 26 23.60 12.34 2.78
N LEU A 27 22.35 12.09 2.40
CA LEU A 27 21.77 12.58 1.15
C LEU A 27 21.69 14.10 1.12
N ASP A 28 21.37 14.73 2.26
CA ASP A 28 21.32 16.19 2.41
C ASP A 28 22.63 16.88 2.01
N SER A 29 23.77 16.21 2.20
CA SER A 29 25.10 16.78 1.91
C SER A 29 25.71 16.33 0.58
N THR A 30 25.16 15.27 -0.04
CA THR A 30 25.80 14.61 -1.18
C THR A 30 24.98 14.64 -2.47
N VAL A 31 23.66 14.86 -2.39
CA VAL A 31 22.76 14.82 -3.54
C VAL A 31 22.36 16.25 -3.94
N THR A 32 22.57 16.60 -5.20
CA THR A 32 22.30 17.96 -5.68
C THR A 32 20.80 18.21 -5.81
N GLY A 33 20.32 19.31 -5.21
CA GLY A 33 18.91 19.68 -5.23
C GLY A 33 18.04 18.77 -4.36
N TRP A 34 18.65 18.05 -3.42
CA TRP A 34 17.95 17.19 -2.50
C TRP A 34 16.96 17.97 -1.63
N SER A 35 15.75 17.43 -1.49
CA SER A 35 14.78 17.86 -0.48
C SER A 35 13.96 16.66 -0.06
N SER A 36 13.78 16.48 1.24
CA SER A 36 12.96 15.41 1.80
C SER A 36 11.91 15.93 2.78
N ARG A 37 10.76 15.25 2.85
CA ARG A 37 9.68 15.52 3.81
C ARG A 37 9.05 14.22 4.25
N ILE A 38 8.71 14.14 5.52
CA ILE A 38 7.78 13.14 6.05
C ILE A 38 6.39 13.78 6.19
N VAL A 39 5.35 13.09 5.71
CA VAL A 39 3.97 13.56 5.74
C VAL A 39 3.10 12.53 6.45
N TYR A 40 2.33 13.00 7.42
CA TYR A 40 1.32 12.22 8.13
C TYR A 40 -0.08 12.65 7.67
N GLN A 41 -0.81 11.74 7.04
CA GLN A 41 -2.17 12.00 6.57
C GLN A 41 -3.15 11.12 7.35
N THR A 42 -3.88 11.74 8.27
CA THR A 42 -4.78 11.04 9.18
C THR A 42 -6.14 10.77 8.53
N ILE A 43 -6.56 9.50 8.54
CA ILE A 43 -7.94 9.12 8.30
C ILE A 43 -8.62 8.96 9.66
N SER A 44 -9.40 9.97 10.04
CA SER A 44 -10.08 9.96 11.34
C SER A 44 -11.24 8.97 11.39
N LYS A 45 -11.55 8.47 12.60
CA LYS A 45 -12.74 7.64 12.84
C LYS A 45 -14.04 8.34 12.44
N ASN A 46 -14.10 9.67 12.52
CA ASN A 46 -15.26 10.45 12.10
C ASN A 46 -15.48 10.38 10.58
N MET A 47 -14.40 10.41 9.79
CA MET A 47 -14.49 10.27 8.33
C MET A 47 -15.03 8.88 7.96
N ILE A 48 -14.54 7.83 8.60
CA ILE A 48 -15.01 6.46 8.35
C ILE A 48 -16.49 6.32 8.74
N ARG A 49 -16.87 6.73 9.96
CA ARG A 49 -18.27 6.71 10.41
C ARG A 49 -19.21 7.51 9.50
N ALA A 50 -18.73 8.63 8.95
CA ALA A 50 -19.52 9.42 7.99
C ALA A 50 -19.71 8.67 6.66
N SER A 51 -18.70 7.93 6.20
CA SER A 51 -18.80 7.06 5.02
C SER A 51 -19.77 5.91 5.25
N ASP A 52 -19.73 5.27 6.42
CA ASP A 52 -20.61 4.15 6.78
C ASP A 52 -22.09 4.55 6.70
N LYS A 53 -22.42 5.75 7.18
CA LYS A 53 -23.78 6.33 7.07
C LYS A 53 -24.22 6.64 5.63
N LYS A 54 -23.29 6.66 4.67
CA LYS A 54 -23.54 6.99 3.25
C LYS A 54 -23.38 5.77 2.33
N GLY A 55 -23.39 4.55 2.88
CA GLY A 55 -23.29 3.31 2.11
C GLY A 55 -21.96 2.58 2.26
N GLY A 56 -21.13 2.94 3.24
CA GLY A 56 -19.86 2.26 3.52
C GLY A 56 -18.67 2.89 2.79
N ASN A 57 -17.56 2.15 2.74
CA ASN A 57 -16.36 2.55 2.02
C ASN A 57 -15.72 1.35 1.33
N VAL A 58 -15.26 1.51 0.08
CA VAL A 58 -14.59 0.43 -0.69
C VAL A 58 -13.17 0.13 -0.21
N LEU A 59 -12.65 0.95 0.71
CA LEU A 59 -11.27 0.88 1.18
C LEU A 59 -11.07 -0.18 2.27
N GLY A 60 -12.16 -0.79 2.77
CA GLY A 60 -12.11 -1.80 3.84
C GLY A 60 -11.86 -1.23 5.23
N LEU A 61 -11.86 0.10 5.35
CA LEU A 61 -11.55 0.79 6.58
C LEU A 61 -12.70 0.68 7.58
N GLN A 62 -12.36 0.43 8.84
CA GLN A 62 -13.31 0.33 9.94
C GLN A 62 -12.99 1.39 10.99
N ALA A 63 -14.03 1.92 11.64
CA ALA A 63 -13.86 2.91 12.71
C ALA A 63 -13.43 2.29 14.06
N THR A 64 -12.61 1.24 14.01
CA THR A 64 -12.10 0.47 15.14
C THR A 64 -10.64 0.86 15.46
N GLY A 65 -10.25 0.71 16.72
CA GLY A 65 -8.90 1.05 17.19
C GLY A 65 -8.58 2.55 17.19
N ASP A 66 -7.30 2.86 17.12
CA ASP A 66 -6.78 4.21 16.95
C ASP A 66 -6.90 4.68 15.49
N PRO A 67 -6.94 6.01 15.25
CA PRO A 67 -6.98 6.57 13.90
C PRO A 67 -5.90 5.99 13.02
N LEU A 68 -6.24 5.76 11.75
CA LEU A 68 -5.27 5.34 10.76
C LEU A 68 -4.50 6.56 10.25
N VAL A 69 -3.19 6.44 10.11
CA VAL A 69 -2.32 7.49 9.58
C VAL A 69 -1.51 6.92 8.44
N ILE A 70 -1.68 7.51 7.26
CA ILE A 70 -0.86 7.23 6.09
C ILE A 70 0.45 7.99 6.28
N VAL A 71 1.56 7.26 6.28
CA VAL A 71 2.91 7.82 6.32
C VAL A 71 3.48 7.80 4.91
N THR A 72 3.86 8.98 4.42
CA THR A 72 4.48 9.13 3.10
C THR A 72 5.78 9.90 3.25
N TYR A 73 6.85 9.41 2.63
CA TYR A 73 8.06 10.18 2.45
C TYR A 73 8.11 10.75 1.04
N MET A 74 8.36 12.06 0.94
CA MET A 74 8.51 12.78 -0.30
C MET A 74 9.97 13.17 -0.47
N PHE A 75 10.51 12.92 -1.66
CA PHE A 75 11.89 13.21 -2.00
C PHE A 75 11.95 13.88 -3.36
N THR A 76 12.88 14.81 -3.52
CA THR A 76 13.19 15.47 -4.79
C THR A 76 14.69 15.60 -4.92
N TRP A 77 15.22 15.37 -6.11
CA TRP A 77 16.62 15.59 -6.49
C TRP A 77 16.67 15.94 -7.98
N ILE A 78 17.81 16.46 -8.46
CA ILE A 78 17.89 17.03 -9.81
C ILE A 78 18.62 16.12 -10.80
N ARG A 79 19.65 15.40 -10.34
CA ARG A 79 20.53 14.65 -11.25
C ARG A 79 20.15 13.18 -11.30
N ALA A 80 19.93 12.66 -12.51
CA ALA A 80 19.65 11.24 -12.71
C ALA A 80 20.81 10.32 -12.28
N GLU A 81 22.05 10.84 -12.23
CA GLU A 81 23.21 10.09 -11.71
C GLU A 81 23.09 9.74 -10.22
N ASP A 82 22.24 10.45 -9.47
CA ASP A 82 21.98 10.20 -8.06
C ASP A 82 20.85 9.17 -7.82
N ASP A 83 20.15 8.71 -8.88
CA ASP A 83 18.95 7.87 -8.78
C ASP A 83 19.19 6.62 -7.92
N ASP A 84 20.20 5.81 -8.25
CA ASP A 84 20.48 4.55 -7.54
C ASP A 84 20.80 4.78 -6.06
N LYS A 85 21.57 5.84 -5.77
CA LYS A 85 21.93 6.22 -4.40
C LYS A 85 20.67 6.63 -3.62
N VAL A 86 19.83 7.45 -4.23
CA VAL A 86 18.59 7.94 -3.62
C VAL A 86 17.61 6.80 -3.39
N TYR A 87 17.34 5.97 -4.40
CA TYR A 87 16.40 4.85 -4.27
C TYR A 87 16.85 3.86 -3.20
N SER A 88 18.15 3.52 -3.14
CA SER A 88 18.68 2.67 -2.07
C SER A 88 18.47 3.26 -0.67
N GLY A 89 18.67 4.57 -0.52
CA GLY A 89 18.40 5.28 0.73
C GLY A 89 16.92 5.28 1.11
N ILE A 90 16.03 5.47 0.13
CA ILE A 90 14.57 5.44 0.31
C ILE A 90 14.10 4.04 0.74
N ASP A 91 14.57 3.00 0.07
CA ASP A 91 14.18 1.61 0.37
C ASP A 91 14.58 1.22 1.80
N LYS A 92 15.81 1.58 2.20
CA LYS A 92 16.30 1.36 3.56
C LYS A 92 15.46 2.11 4.60
N LEU A 93 15.12 3.37 4.33
CA LEU A 93 14.27 4.18 5.21
C LEU A 93 12.88 3.56 5.36
N ILE A 94 12.23 3.20 4.25
CA ILE A 94 10.89 2.57 4.26
C ILE A 94 10.95 1.27 5.04
N SER A 95 11.89 0.37 4.71
CA SER A 95 12.03 -0.94 5.35
C SER A 95 12.26 -0.80 6.87
N THR A 96 13.17 0.07 7.29
CA THR A 96 13.45 0.31 8.72
C THR A 96 12.20 0.83 9.44
N SER A 97 11.47 1.74 8.80
CA SER A 97 10.28 2.36 9.38
C SER A 97 9.12 1.37 9.51
N THR A 98 8.87 0.55 8.48
CA THR A 98 7.81 -0.46 8.50
C THR A 98 8.12 -1.57 9.50
N SER A 99 9.37 -2.03 9.57
CA SER A 99 9.79 -3.02 10.57
C SER A 99 9.66 -2.50 12.00
N LEU A 100 9.96 -1.22 12.25
CA LEU A 100 9.72 -0.62 13.56
C LEU A 100 8.22 -0.61 13.89
N ALA A 101 7.38 -0.13 12.97
CA ALA A 101 5.93 -0.07 13.19
C ALA A 101 5.34 -1.48 13.43
N GLU A 102 5.79 -2.47 12.68
CA GLU A 102 5.40 -3.87 12.84
C GLU A 102 5.81 -4.43 14.21
N SER A 103 7.06 -4.18 14.63
CA SER A 103 7.56 -4.61 15.95
C SER A 103 6.76 -4.03 17.14
N GLN A 104 6.06 -2.91 16.91
CA GLN A 104 5.22 -2.25 17.90
C GLN A 104 3.72 -2.58 17.74
N ASN A 105 3.36 -3.48 16.82
CA ASN A 105 1.97 -3.80 16.44
C ASN A 105 1.17 -2.57 15.99
N GLN A 106 1.83 -1.62 15.34
CA GLN A 106 1.22 -0.39 14.84
C GLN A 106 1.11 -0.35 13.32
N LEU A 107 1.80 -1.23 12.59
CA LEU A 107 1.69 -1.31 11.13
C LEU A 107 0.29 -1.79 10.74
N ASP A 108 -0.31 -1.16 9.74
CA ASP A 108 -1.63 -1.51 9.20
C ASP A 108 -1.49 -1.97 7.74
N ASP A 109 -2.30 -2.94 7.35
CA ASP A 109 -2.27 -3.52 6.01
C ASP A 109 -2.66 -2.51 4.92
N TYR A 110 -3.48 -1.50 5.25
CA TYR A 110 -3.98 -0.54 4.28
C TYR A 110 -2.86 0.24 3.58
N ILE A 111 -2.90 0.29 2.26
CA ILE A 111 -1.97 1.07 1.44
C ILE A 111 -2.74 2.11 0.64
N TYR A 112 -2.35 3.38 0.78
CA TYR A 112 -2.99 4.48 0.08
C TYR A 112 -2.61 4.51 -1.40
N LEU A 113 -3.57 4.14 -2.26
CA LEU A 113 -3.37 3.92 -3.70
C LEU A 113 -2.71 5.08 -4.44
N ASN A 114 -3.05 6.32 -4.10
CA ASN A 114 -2.54 7.50 -4.82
C ASN A 114 -1.01 7.69 -4.65
N TYR A 115 -0.42 7.16 -3.58
CA TYR A 115 1.01 7.27 -3.29
C TYR A 115 1.70 5.90 -3.13
N ALA A 116 1.06 4.85 -3.61
CA ALA A 116 1.63 3.51 -3.59
C ALA A 116 2.77 3.39 -4.61
N GLY A 117 3.87 2.75 -4.20
CA GLY A 117 5.01 2.44 -5.06
C GLY A 117 4.71 1.26 -6.01
N SER A 118 5.48 1.13 -7.09
CA SER A 118 5.27 0.12 -8.15
C SER A 118 5.23 -1.34 -7.64
N GLY A 119 5.97 -1.66 -6.58
CA GLY A 119 5.98 -2.99 -5.96
C GLY A 119 4.84 -3.25 -4.96
N GLN A 120 4.01 -2.25 -4.66
CA GLN A 120 2.92 -2.39 -3.70
C GLN A 120 1.62 -2.87 -4.35
N LYS A 121 0.73 -3.43 -3.54
CA LYS A 121 -0.57 -3.95 -3.98
C LYS A 121 -1.72 -3.23 -3.27
N PRO A 122 -1.94 -1.94 -3.56
CA PRO A 122 -2.88 -1.13 -2.78
C PRO A 122 -4.32 -1.60 -2.86
N ILE A 123 -4.79 -2.10 -4.01
CA ILE A 123 -6.18 -2.60 -4.11
C ILE A 123 -6.37 -3.87 -3.28
N GLU A 124 -5.35 -4.74 -3.23
CA GLU A 124 -5.39 -5.96 -2.43
C GLU A 124 -5.43 -5.65 -0.92
N SER A 125 -4.84 -4.52 -0.50
CA SER A 125 -4.88 -4.07 0.89
C SER A 125 -6.27 -3.71 1.42
N TYR A 126 -7.29 -3.56 0.56
CA TYR A 126 -8.65 -3.20 0.98
C TYR A 126 -9.40 -4.36 1.65
N GLY A 127 -8.79 -5.54 1.68
CA GLY A 127 -9.37 -6.75 2.23
C GLY A 127 -10.24 -7.51 1.22
N LEU A 128 -10.36 -8.81 1.45
CA LEU A 128 -10.95 -9.77 0.51
C LEU A 128 -12.37 -9.39 0.07
N ALA A 129 -13.21 -8.93 1.00
CA ALA A 129 -14.60 -8.57 0.70
C ALA A 129 -14.68 -7.40 -0.30
N GLN A 130 -13.83 -6.39 -0.12
CA GLN A 130 -13.82 -5.20 -0.98
C GLN A 130 -13.21 -5.49 -2.33
N VAL A 131 -12.15 -6.30 -2.38
CA VAL A 131 -11.56 -6.78 -3.63
C VAL A 131 -12.59 -7.59 -4.44
N LYS A 132 -13.32 -8.52 -3.81
CA LYS A 132 -14.39 -9.28 -4.46
C LYS A 132 -15.51 -8.36 -4.96
N PHE A 133 -15.86 -7.32 -4.21
CA PHE A 133 -16.83 -6.32 -4.65
C PHE A 133 -16.34 -5.58 -5.90
N LEU A 134 -15.09 -5.08 -5.89
CA LEU A 134 -14.48 -4.40 -7.04
C LEU A 134 -14.40 -5.31 -8.28
N GLN A 135 -14.08 -6.59 -8.11
CA GLN A 135 -14.10 -7.56 -9.20
C GLN A 135 -15.49 -7.74 -9.81
N ARG A 136 -16.56 -7.80 -8.99
CA ARG A 136 -17.94 -7.85 -9.50
C ARG A 136 -18.33 -6.56 -10.24
N VAL A 137 -17.91 -5.41 -9.73
CA VAL A 137 -18.13 -4.11 -10.37
C VAL A 137 -17.41 -4.06 -11.73
N LYS A 138 -16.14 -4.48 -11.79
CA LYS A 138 -15.37 -4.61 -13.03
C LYS A 138 -16.09 -5.51 -14.03
N ALA A 139 -16.51 -6.71 -13.62
CA ALA A 139 -17.21 -7.64 -14.51
C ALA A 139 -18.53 -7.08 -15.06
N LYS A 140 -19.23 -6.24 -14.28
CA LYS A 140 -20.49 -5.62 -14.69
C LYS A 140 -20.31 -4.46 -15.66
N TYR A 141 -19.32 -3.59 -15.41
CA TYR A 141 -19.20 -2.29 -16.10
C TYR A 141 -18.03 -2.21 -17.08
N ASP A 142 -17.04 -3.09 -16.96
CA ASP A 142 -15.92 -3.23 -17.90
C ASP A 142 -15.70 -4.72 -18.27
N PRO A 143 -16.73 -5.40 -18.83
CA PRO A 143 -16.64 -6.83 -19.14
C PRO A 143 -15.55 -7.15 -20.19
N GLU A 144 -15.20 -6.19 -21.04
CA GLU A 144 -14.15 -6.35 -22.04
C GLU A 144 -12.75 -5.97 -21.52
N GLY A 145 -12.64 -5.49 -20.28
CA GLY A 145 -11.37 -5.11 -19.66
C GLY A 145 -10.68 -3.94 -20.37
N VAL A 146 -11.45 -2.98 -20.89
CA VAL A 146 -10.96 -1.81 -21.62
C VAL A 146 -9.94 -1.04 -20.78
N PHE A 147 -10.20 -0.82 -19.49
CA PHE A 147 -9.29 -0.05 -18.62
C PHE A 147 -8.04 -0.83 -18.19
N GLU A 148 -8.07 -2.15 -18.29
CA GLU A 148 -6.89 -2.98 -18.09
C GLU A 148 -6.03 -3.00 -19.35
N LYS A 149 -6.65 -3.18 -20.52
CA LYS A 149 -5.96 -3.31 -21.82
C LYS A 149 -5.43 -1.98 -22.36
N LEU A 150 -6.22 -0.91 -22.27
CA LEU A 150 -5.95 0.33 -22.97
C LEU A 150 -5.37 1.43 -22.07
N CYS A 151 -5.63 1.42 -20.76
CA CYS A 151 -5.03 2.39 -19.85
C CYS A 151 -3.68 1.88 -19.35
N ARG A 152 -2.59 2.49 -19.85
CA ARG A 152 -1.22 2.19 -19.40
C ARG A 152 -0.99 2.70 -17.97
N GLY A 153 -0.31 1.88 -17.16
CA GLY A 153 0.05 2.20 -15.79
C GLY A 153 -1.11 2.18 -14.79
N GLY A 154 -0.79 2.58 -13.55
CA GLY A 154 -1.70 2.55 -12.41
C GLY A 154 -2.03 1.14 -11.92
N PHE A 155 -2.53 1.05 -10.70
CA PHE A 155 -2.94 -0.22 -10.11
C PHE A 155 -4.27 -0.69 -10.69
N LYS A 156 -4.32 -1.95 -11.14
CA LYS A 156 -5.53 -2.57 -11.68
C LYS A 156 -6.23 -3.40 -10.61
N ILE A 157 -7.55 -3.51 -10.73
CA ILE A 157 -8.31 -4.44 -9.90
C ILE A 157 -7.77 -5.84 -10.21
N PRO A 158 -7.24 -6.56 -9.20
CA PRO A 158 -6.65 -7.87 -9.42
C PRO A 158 -7.70 -8.80 -9.98
N SER A 159 -7.34 -9.55 -11.01
CA SER A 159 -8.17 -10.64 -11.52
C SER A 159 -8.40 -11.65 -10.40
N GLN A 160 -9.53 -12.35 -10.43
CA GLN A 160 -9.70 -13.47 -9.52
C GLN A 160 -8.55 -14.44 -9.77
N CYS A 161 -7.90 -14.91 -8.69
CA CYS A 161 -7.04 -16.07 -8.82
C CYS A 161 -7.95 -17.19 -9.35
N SER A 162 -7.74 -17.58 -10.62
CA SER A 162 -8.58 -18.59 -11.24
C SER A 162 -8.38 -19.88 -10.46
N LYS A 163 -9.47 -20.31 -9.78
CA LYS A 163 -9.62 -21.49 -8.93
C LYS A 163 -9.17 -21.32 -7.48
N VAL A 164 -10.04 -20.71 -6.69
CA VAL A 164 -10.55 -21.47 -5.54
C VAL A 164 -11.76 -22.20 -6.11
N ASP A 165 -11.57 -23.47 -6.47
CA ASP A 165 -12.73 -24.37 -6.57
C ASP A 165 -13.51 -24.18 -5.27
N ASP A 166 -14.84 -24.08 -5.34
CA ASP A 166 -15.76 -24.11 -4.19
C ASP A 166 -15.71 -25.52 -3.53
N GLY A 167 -14.50 -25.93 -3.14
CA GLY A 167 -14.09 -27.25 -2.68
C GLY A 167 -14.50 -27.55 -1.25
N TYR A 168 -15.57 -26.95 -0.76
CA TYR A 168 -16.33 -27.51 0.35
C TYR A 168 -17.20 -28.72 -0.08
N LEU A 169 -17.07 -29.19 -1.33
CA LEU A 169 -17.79 -30.37 -1.81
C LEU A 169 -16.98 -31.57 -2.28
N ASN A 170 -15.65 -31.58 -2.32
CA ASN A 170 -14.92 -32.82 -2.67
C ASN A 170 -13.63 -32.98 -1.88
N MET A 171 -13.78 -33.57 -0.70
CA MET A 171 -12.70 -34.23 0.03
C MET A 171 -12.35 -35.52 -0.73
N GLN A 172 -11.20 -35.56 -1.40
CA GLN A 172 -10.35 -36.74 -1.70
C GLN A 172 -9.55 -36.54 -2.99
N ALA A 173 -8.22 -36.38 -2.83
CA ALA A 173 -7.15 -37.03 -3.59
C ALA A 173 -5.91 -36.11 -3.57
N GLY A 174 -4.80 -36.65 -3.05
CA GLY A 174 -3.53 -35.94 -2.93
C GLY A 174 -2.94 -35.57 -4.30
N GLY A 175 -2.29 -34.41 -4.33
CA GLY A 175 -1.48 -33.96 -5.45
C GLY A 175 -0.79 -32.64 -5.09
N SER A 176 0.54 -32.66 -5.04
CA SER A 176 1.39 -31.48 -4.93
C SER A 176 1.20 -30.59 -6.16
N ASN A 177 0.83 -29.33 -5.99
CA ASN A 177 0.85 -28.35 -7.07
C ASN A 177 1.61 -27.09 -6.60
N GLU A 178 2.81 -26.92 -7.13
CA GLU A 178 3.49 -25.62 -7.18
C GLU A 178 2.60 -24.63 -7.96
N GLN A 179 2.22 -23.54 -7.28
CA GLN A 179 1.42 -22.46 -7.84
C GLN A 179 2.34 -21.42 -8.50
N THR A 180 2.16 -21.20 -9.80
CA THR A 180 2.67 -20.01 -10.48
C THR A 180 1.48 -19.12 -10.86
N CYS A 181 1.31 -18.00 -10.15
CA CYS A 181 0.47 -16.90 -10.62
C CYS A 181 1.19 -16.23 -11.79
N SER A 182 0.59 -16.21 -12.99
CA SER A 182 1.22 -15.55 -14.13
C SER A 182 1.30 -14.05 -13.87
N HIS A 183 2.53 -13.56 -13.72
CA HIS A 183 2.86 -12.16 -13.84
C HIS A 183 2.59 -11.72 -15.29
N PHE A 184 1.71 -10.74 -15.47
CA PHE A 184 1.76 -9.89 -16.66
C PHE A 184 2.43 -8.58 -16.25
N LEU A 185 3.62 -8.39 -16.83
CA LEU A 185 4.41 -7.16 -16.86
C LEU A 185 3.65 -6.03 -17.56
#